data_AF-A0A1D8GP28-F1
#
_entry.id   AF-A0A1D8GP28-F1
#
_cell.length_a   1.000
_cell.length_b   1.000
_cell.length_c   1.000
_cell.angle_alpha   90.00
_cell.angle_beta   90.00
_cell.angle_gamma   90.00
#
_symmetry.space_group_name_H-M   'P 1'
#
loop_
_entity.id
_entity.type
_entity.pdbx_description
1 polymer ?
#
loop_
_entity_poly.entity_id
_entity_poly.type
_entity_poly.pdbx_seq_one_letter_code
_entity_poly.pdbx_strand_id
1 'polypeptide(L)'
;MKKVLITGALGQIGSELVLEMRKIYGDQNIVASSRSMEDNPKVIESGPFELVDVLEPKQIADAVSKHKVDTIIHLAAILSAVGEANPALAWKINVEGLFNALEIAREKNVAVFTPSSIAAFGPSTPKDNTPQDTLQRPNTMYGVTKVSGELLCDYYYEKFGVDTRGVRFPGLISYETLPGGGTTDYAVHIYYEALKTGKYTCYLKEDTYMDMMYMPDALQAIIQLAEADPSKLVHRNAFNVTAMSFSPKEINEEIRKHIPQFTIDYQVDPIRQKIADSWPNSLDDQAARTEWGWKPKYDLAAMTQDMLGKLRNKLNIK
;
A
#
# COMPACT_ATOMS: atom_id res chain seq x y z
N MET A 1 14.67 -3.30 -13.64
CA MET A 1 13.56 -4.14 -14.19
C MET A 1 13.37 -3.83 -15.67
N LYS A 2 12.86 -4.76 -16.48
CA LYS A 2 12.59 -4.52 -17.92
C LYS A 2 11.15 -4.83 -18.31
N LYS A 3 10.54 -5.88 -17.75
CA LYS A 3 9.15 -6.30 -18.02
C LYS A 3 8.45 -6.68 -16.72
N VAL A 4 7.36 -6.00 -16.40
CA VAL A 4 6.69 -6.12 -15.10
C VAL A 4 5.25 -6.59 -15.28
N LEU A 5 4.83 -7.57 -14.47
CA LEU A 5 3.42 -7.92 -14.28
C LEU A 5 2.95 -7.34 -12.95
N ILE A 6 1.86 -6.56 -12.96
CA ILE A 6 1.25 -6.00 -11.75
C ILE A 6 -0.10 -6.68 -11.53
N THR A 7 -0.21 -7.56 -10.54
CA THR A 7 -1.50 -8.19 -10.17
C THR A 7 -2.26 -7.34 -9.18
N GLY A 8 -3.58 -7.25 -9.28
CA GLY A 8 -4.37 -6.31 -8.47
C GLY A 8 -4.22 -4.86 -8.94
N ALA A 9 -3.94 -4.69 -10.24
CA ALA A 9 -3.61 -3.41 -10.87
C ALA A 9 -4.72 -2.36 -10.84
N LEU A 10 -5.96 -2.76 -10.56
CA LEU A 10 -7.11 -1.84 -10.56
C LEU A 10 -7.42 -1.27 -9.16
N GLY A 11 -6.67 -1.68 -8.13
CA GLY A 11 -6.81 -1.16 -6.76
C GLY A 11 -6.19 0.23 -6.56
N GLN A 12 -6.25 0.73 -5.33
CA GLN A 12 -5.76 2.07 -4.94
C GLN A 12 -4.30 2.30 -5.37
N ILE A 13 -3.38 1.43 -4.96
CA ILE A 13 -1.97 1.51 -5.33
C ILE A 13 -1.78 1.17 -6.81
N GLY A 14 -2.36 0.06 -7.27
CA GLY A 14 -2.12 -0.49 -8.60
C GLY A 14 -2.48 0.50 -9.71
N SER A 15 -3.59 1.22 -9.55
CA SER A 15 -4.08 2.11 -10.61
C SER A 15 -3.17 3.31 -10.86
N GLU A 16 -2.53 3.83 -9.81
CA GLU A 16 -1.55 4.90 -9.93
C GLU A 16 -0.17 4.34 -10.30
N LEU A 17 0.22 3.20 -9.72
CA LEU A 17 1.51 2.55 -9.99
C LEU A 17 1.68 2.15 -11.47
N VAL A 18 0.65 1.56 -12.08
CA VAL A 18 0.71 1.17 -13.50
C VAL A 18 1.02 2.37 -14.36
N LEU A 19 0.26 3.47 -14.19
CA LEU A 19 0.43 4.67 -15.01
C LEU A 19 1.80 5.31 -14.78
N GLU A 20 2.29 5.33 -13.54
CA GLU A 20 3.60 5.90 -13.23
C GLU A 20 4.74 5.05 -13.82
N MET A 21 4.69 3.73 -13.65
CA MET A 21 5.68 2.83 -14.23
C MET A 21 5.65 2.84 -15.76
N ARG A 22 4.48 3.01 -16.39
CA ARG A 22 4.36 3.15 -17.85
C ARG A 22 5.04 4.41 -18.36
N LYS A 23 4.96 5.54 -17.64
CA LYS A 23 5.72 6.76 -17.99
C LYS A 23 7.23 6.53 -17.93
N ILE A 24 7.71 5.78 -16.94
CA ILE A 24 9.15 5.57 -16.69
C ILE A 24 9.74 4.53 -17.64
N TYR A 25 9.06 3.39 -17.79
CA TYR A 25 9.57 2.21 -18.50
C TYR A 25 8.94 2.00 -19.88
N GLY A 26 7.87 2.72 -20.23
CA GLY A 26 7.11 2.57 -21.47
C GLY A 26 5.92 1.61 -21.33
N ASP A 27 4.81 1.96 -21.97
CA ASP A 27 3.51 1.26 -21.86
C ASP A 27 3.61 -0.25 -22.06
N GLN A 28 4.35 -0.68 -23.09
CA GLN A 28 4.50 -2.09 -23.48
C GLN A 28 5.32 -2.93 -22.49
N ASN A 29 6.00 -2.30 -21.53
CA ASN A 29 6.82 -2.97 -20.54
C ASN A 29 6.08 -3.26 -19.23
N ILE A 30 4.89 -2.68 -19.04
CA ILE A 30 4.08 -2.83 -17.83
C ILE A 30 2.76 -3.51 -18.20
N VAL A 31 2.64 -4.78 -17.78
CA VAL A 31 1.43 -5.59 -17.94
C VAL A 31 0.60 -5.44 -16.68
N ALA A 32 -0.55 -4.77 -16.79
CA ALA A 32 -1.52 -4.69 -15.71
C ALA A 32 -2.38 -5.95 -15.69
N SER A 33 -2.80 -6.41 -14.51
CA SER A 33 -3.75 -7.51 -14.42
C SER A 33 -4.70 -7.41 -13.22
N SER A 34 -5.89 -7.97 -13.41
CA SER A 34 -6.93 -8.09 -12.39
C SER A 34 -7.85 -9.27 -12.73
N ARG A 35 -8.64 -9.73 -11.75
CA ARG A 35 -9.64 -10.79 -11.93
C ARG A 35 -10.84 -10.37 -12.80
N SER A 36 -10.98 -9.07 -13.08
CA SER A 36 -11.99 -8.50 -13.95
C SER A 36 -11.39 -7.38 -14.82
N MET A 37 -12.02 -7.12 -15.97
CA MET A 37 -11.78 -5.91 -16.80
C MET A 37 -12.84 -4.85 -16.52
N GLU A 38 -13.29 -4.80 -15.28
CA GLU A 38 -14.22 -3.79 -14.80
C GLU A 38 -13.44 -2.83 -13.94
N ASP A 39 -13.90 -1.58 -13.92
CA ASP A 39 -13.30 -0.50 -13.16
C ASP A 39 -12.00 0.04 -13.77
N ASN A 40 -11.88 1.37 -13.76
CA ASN A 40 -10.68 2.11 -14.18
C ASN A 40 -10.20 1.88 -15.64
N PRO A 41 -10.98 2.32 -16.65
CA PRO A 41 -10.61 2.19 -18.07
C PRO A 41 -9.28 2.87 -18.41
N LYS A 42 -8.87 3.90 -17.65
CA LYS A 42 -7.57 4.55 -17.83
C LYS A 42 -6.39 3.58 -17.70
N VAL A 43 -6.49 2.59 -16.82
CA VAL A 43 -5.43 1.57 -16.64
C VAL A 43 -5.55 0.47 -17.69
N ILE A 44 -6.77 0.02 -17.96
CA ILE A 44 -7.07 -1.07 -18.91
C ILE A 44 -6.66 -0.68 -20.33
N GLU A 45 -6.94 0.55 -20.75
CA GLU A 45 -6.75 1.00 -22.14
C GLU A 45 -5.35 1.58 -22.40
N SER A 46 -4.56 1.90 -21.36
CA SER A 46 -3.26 2.56 -21.52
C SER A 46 -2.09 1.62 -21.84
N GLY A 47 -2.32 0.32 -22.07
CA GLY A 47 -1.27 -0.63 -22.43
C GLY A 47 -1.68 -2.10 -22.23
N PRO A 48 -0.73 -3.04 -22.22
CA PRO A 48 -1.02 -4.46 -22.06
C PRO A 48 -1.80 -4.76 -20.77
N PHE A 49 -2.86 -5.55 -20.90
CA PHE A 49 -3.71 -5.98 -19.79
C PHE A 49 -4.00 -7.49 -19.90
N GLU A 50 -3.96 -8.20 -18.78
CA GLU A 50 -4.31 -9.63 -18.70
C GLU A 50 -5.39 -9.85 -17.64
N LEU A 51 -6.34 -10.73 -17.94
CA LEU A 51 -7.24 -11.27 -16.92
C LEU A 51 -6.47 -12.31 -16.09
N VAL A 52 -6.24 -11.99 -14.83
CA VAL A 52 -5.52 -12.86 -13.88
C VAL A 52 -6.25 -12.87 -12.55
N ASP A 53 -6.84 -14.02 -12.23
CA ASP A 53 -7.14 -14.40 -10.85
C ASP A 53 -5.88 -15.00 -10.22
N VAL A 54 -5.43 -14.43 -9.10
CA VAL A 54 -4.21 -14.88 -8.42
C VAL A 54 -4.35 -16.27 -7.78
N LEU A 55 -5.58 -16.77 -7.66
CA LEU A 55 -5.86 -18.15 -7.24
C LEU A 55 -5.73 -19.16 -8.39
N GLU A 56 -5.56 -18.69 -9.63
CA GLU A 56 -5.37 -19.50 -10.82
C GLU A 56 -3.91 -19.41 -11.30
N PRO A 57 -2.98 -20.21 -10.75
CA PRO A 57 -1.53 -20.06 -10.99
C PRO A 57 -1.15 -20.16 -12.48
N LYS A 58 -1.93 -20.92 -13.27
CA LYS A 58 -1.76 -21.00 -14.72
C LYS A 58 -1.92 -19.64 -15.41
N GLN A 59 -2.84 -18.79 -14.95
CA GLN A 59 -3.05 -17.46 -15.54
C GLN A 59 -1.85 -16.55 -15.27
N ILE A 60 -1.27 -16.61 -14.07
CA ILE A 60 -0.02 -15.91 -13.74
C ILE A 60 1.12 -16.42 -14.63
N ALA A 61 1.29 -17.74 -14.74
CA ALA A 61 2.35 -18.37 -15.53
C ALA A 61 2.26 -18.04 -17.03
N ASP A 62 1.04 -18.04 -17.59
CA ASP A 62 0.76 -17.71 -18.98
C ASP A 62 1.08 -16.23 -19.25
N ALA A 63 0.67 -15.31 -18.37
CA ALA A 63 1.00 -13.88 -18.48
C ALA A 63 2.51 -13.63 -18.40
N VAL A 64 3.20 -14.26 -17.43
CA VAL A 64 4.66 -14.17 -17.27
C VAL A 64 5.38 -14.64 -18.54
N SER A 65 4.97 -15.79 -19.08
CA SER A 65 5.62 -16.39 -20.25
C SER A 65 5.33 -15.59 -21.54
N LYS A 66 4.08 -15.17 -21.75
CA LYS A 66 3.63 -14.40 -22.93
C LYS A 66 4.38 -13.09 -23.06
N HIS A 67 4.54 -12.36 -21.96
CA HIS A 67 5.14 -11.02 -21.95
C HIS A 67 6.62 -11.00 -21.60
N LYS A 68 7.22 -12.16 -21.32
CA LYS A 68 8.61 -12.31 -20.88
C LYS A 68 8.90 -11.44 -19.65
N VAL A 69 8.00 -11.52 -18.68
CA VAL A 69 8.08 -10.78 -17.41
C VAL A 69 9.35 -11.19 -16.67
N ASP A 70 10.03 -10.21 -16.06
CA ASP A 70 11.17 -10.43 -15.17
C ASP A 70 10.86 -10.11 -13.70
N THR A 71 9.76 -9.38 -13.45
CA THR A 71 9.35 -8.98 -12.10
C THR A 71 7.82 -9.03 -11.97
N ILE A 72 7.33 -9.66 -10.90
CA ILE A 72 5.92 -9.62 -10.51
C ILE A 72 5.77 -8.63 -9.34
N ILE A 73 4.93 -7.61 -9.50
CA ILE A 73 4.47 -6.76 -8.40
C ILE A 73 3.09 -7.25 -7.98
N HIS A 74 3.02 -7.95 -6.86
CA HIS A 74 1.82 -8.61 -6.38
C HIS A 74 1.05 -7.71 -5.40
N LEU A 75 0.03 -7.00 -5.89
CA LEU A 75 -0.79 -6.08 -5.07
C LEU A 75 -2.15 -6.64 -4.68
N ALA A 76 -2.52 -7.84 -5.16
CA ALA A 76 -3.81 -8.44 -4.89
C ALA A 76 -3.93 -8.83 -3.40
N ALA A 77 -4.87 -8.21 -2.69
CA ALA A 77 -5.15 -8.52 -1.30
C ALA A 77 -6.56 -8.09 -0.89
N ILE A 78 -7.12 -8.75 0.12
CA ILE A 78 -8.25 -8.30 0.92
C ILE A 78 -7.72 -7.58 2.15
N LEU A 79 -8.14 -6.32 2.35
CA LEU A 79 -7.66 -5.43 3.42
C LEU A 79 -8.34 -5.70 4.77
N SER A 80 -7.92 -5.00 5.82
CA SER A 80 -8.32 -5.21 7.23
C SER A 80 -9.82 -5.36 7.46
N ALA A 81 -10.62 -4.31 7.27
CA ALA A 81 -12.05 -4.34 7.62
C ALA A 81 -12.84 -5.38 6.81
N VAL A 82 -12.55 -5.52 5.52
CA VAL A 82 -13.18 -6.53 4.64
C VAL A 82 -12.73 -7.94 5.02
N GLY A 83 -11.47 -8.11 5.40
CA GLY A 83 -10.91 -9.38 5.82
C GLY A 83 -11.47 -9.87 7.15
N GLU A 84 -11.78 -8.98 8.09
CA GLU A 84 -12.51 -9.34 9.32
C GLU A 84 -13.93 -9.83 9.03
N ALA A 85 -14.60 -9.24 8.04
CA ALA A 85 -15.91 -9.70 7.61
C ALA A 85 -15.88 -11.03 6.85
N ASN A 86 -14.76 -11.38 6.21
CA ASN A 86 -14.59 -12.63 5.46
C ASN A 86 -13.17 -13.22 5.60
N PRO A 87 -12.82 -13.80 6.76
CA PRO A 87 -11.45 -14.19 7.07
C PRO A 87 -10.94 -15.34 6.21
N ALA A 88 -11.81 -16.28 5.84
CA ALA A 88 -11.44 -17.39 4.95
C ALA A 88 -11.05 -16.88 3.55
N LEU A 89 -11.81 -15.92 3.01
CA LEU A 89 -11.47 -15.31 1.72
C LEU A 89 -10.17 -14.50 1.80
N ALA A 90 -9.97 -13.76 2.88
CA ALA A 90 -8.74 -12.99 3.10
C ALA A 90 -7.52 -13.91 3.18
N TRP A 91 -7.59 -15.02 3.93
CA TRP A 91 -6.53 -16.03 3.94
C TRP A 91 -6.24 -16.56 2.54
N LYS A 92 -7.30 -16.99 1.84
CA LYS A 92 -7.18 -17.57 0.51
C LYS A 92 -6.48 -16.62 -0.46
N ILE A 93 -6.98 -15.39 -0.60
CA ILE A 93 -6.42 -14.42 -1.55
C ILE A 93 -5.03 -13.97 -1.12
N ASN A 94 -4.84 -13.61 0.15
CA ASN A 94 -3.60 -12.96 0.59
C ASN A 94 -2.44 -13.94 0.71
N VAL A 95 -2.71 -15.18 1.13
CA VAL A 95 -1.67 -16.20 1.36
C VAL A 95 -1.54 -17.12 0.15
N GLU A 96 -2.63 -17.74 -0.33
CA GLU A 96 -2.54 -18.64 -1.50
C GLU A 96 -2.21 -17.87 -2.79
N GLY A 97 -2.76 -16.66 -2.95
CA GLY A 97 -2.44 -15.80 -4.11
C GLY A 97 -0.97 -15.40 -4.16
N LEU A 98 -0.38 -15.03 -3.02
CA LEU A 98 1.06 -14.74 -2.92
C LEU A 98 1.89 -16.00 -3.11
N PHE A 99 1.50 -17.13 -2.50
CA PHE A 99 2.18 -18.40 -2.66
C PHE A 99 2.25 -18.83 -4.13
N ASN A 100 1.15 -18.68 -4.87
CA ASN A 100 1.12 -18.93 -6.31
C ASN A 100 2.11 -18.03 -7.07
N ALA A 101 2.15 -16.72 -6.76
CA ALA A 101 3.11 -15.81 -7.37
C ALA A 101 4.56 -16.20 -7.07
N LEU A 102 4.86 -16.62 -5.84
CA LEU A 102 6.19 -17.08 -5.41
C LEU A 102 6.62 -18.39 -6.10
N GLU A 103 5.72 -19.36 -6.25
CA GLU A 103 6.00 -20.60 -6.98
C GLU A 103 6.26 -20.33 -8.46
N ILE A 104 5.44 -19.51 -9.11
CA ILE A 104 5.69 -19.11 -10.51
C ILE A 104 7.02 -18.35 -10.62
N ALA A 105 7.34 -17.51 -9.64
CA ALA A 105 8.61 -16.80 -9.61
C ALA A 105 9.82 -17.74 -9.51
N ARG A 106 9.72 -18.76 -8.66
CA ARG A 106 10.71 -19.83 -8.53
C ARG A 106 10.89 -20.60 -9.84
N GLU A 107 9.80 -21.00 -10.49
CA GLU A 107 9.85 -21.81 -11.72
C GLU A 107 10.31 -21.02 -12.95
N LYS A 108 9.96 -19.73 -13.02
CA LYS A 108 10.26 -18.86 -14.17
C LYS A 108 11.49 -17.99 -13.96
N ASN A 109 12.12 -18.06 -12.79
CA ASN A 109 13.28 -17.25 -12.41
C ASN A 109 13.01 -15.73 -12.57
N VAL A 110 11.92 -15.27 -11.94
CA VAL A 110 11.53 -13.85 -11.91
C VAL A 110 11.52 -13.32 -10.48
N ALA A 111 11.69 -12.01 -10.32
CA ALA A 111 11.63 -11.34 -9.01
C ALA A 111 10.17 -11.15 -8.55
N VAL A 112 9.95 -10.99 -7.25
CA VAL A 112 8.63 -10.69 -6.67
C VAL A 112 8.73 -9.50 -5.74
N PHE A 113 7.92 -8.48 -5.99
CA PHE A 113 7.62 -7.44 -5.02
C PHE A 113 6.22 -7.68 -4.44
N THR A 114 6.07 -7.65 -3.13
CA THR A 114 4.75 -7.64 -2.48
C THR A 114 4.74 -6.66 -1.29
N PRO A 115 3.73 -5.78 -1.18
CA PRO A 115 3.62 -4.92 -0.02
C PRO A 115 3.07 -5.70 1.18
N SER A 116 3.69 -5.48 2.34
CA SER A 116 3.10 -5.72 3.64
C SER A 116 2.45 -4.43 4.17
N SER A 117 2.14 -4.37 5.47
CA SER A 117 1.43 -3.26 6.10
C SER A 117 1.79 -3.14 7.58
N ILE A 118 1.62 -1.96 8.15
CA ILE A 118 1.61 -1.76 9.61
C ILE A 118 0.59 -2.66 10.33
N ALA A 119 -0.41 -3.18 9.62
CA ALA A 119 -1.34 -4.16 10.17
C ALA A 119 -0.69 -5.51 10.50
N ALA A 120 0.54 -5.78 10.06
CA ALA A 120 1.35 -6.94 10.48
C ALA A 120 1.82 -6.82 11.95
N PHE A 121 1.74 -5.63 12.53
CA PHE A 121 2.01 -5.39 13.95
C PHE A 121 0.75 -5.59 14.81
N GLY A 122 0.93 -5.58 16.13
CA GLY A 122 -0.19 -5.71 17.05
C GLY A 122 0.05 -5.08 18.43
N PRO A 123 -0.83 -5.33 19.41
CA PRO A 123 -0.82 -4.60 20.68
C PRO A 123 0.47 -4.71 21.50
N SER A 124 1.26 -5.76 21.29
CA SER A 124 2.54 -5.97 21.98
C SER A 124 3.75 -5.36 21.25
N THR A 125 3.54 -4.80 20.07
CA THR A 125 4.59 -4.14 19.29
C THR A 125 4.91 -2.78 19.91
N PRO A 126 6.19 -2.37 20.03
CA PRO A 126 6.55 -1.01 20.44
C PRO A 126 5.86 0.02 19.55
N LYS A 127 5.13 0.97 20.14
CA LYS A 127 4.28 1.90 19.38
C LYS A 127 5.06 3.02 18.69
N ASP A 128 6.09 3.52 19.34
CA ASP A 128 6.87 4.65 18.86
C ASP A 128 8.20 4.15 18.32
N ASN A 129 8.58 4.64 17.14
CA ASN A 129 9.78 4.21 16.41
C ASN A 129 9.86 2.68 16.32
N THR A 130 8.76 2.05 15.90
CA THR A 130 8.67 0.60 15.78
C THR A 130 9.85 0.06 14.95
N PRO A 131 10.72 -0.78 15.53
CA PRO A 131 11.90 -1.27 14.83
C PRO A 131 11.56 -2.12 13.60
N GLN A 132 12.53 -2.26 12.68
CA GLN A 132 12.44 -3.15 11.53
C GLN A 132 12.13 -4.59 11.94
N ASP A 133 12.84 -5.11 12.94
CA ASP A 133 12.63 -6.44 13.53
C ASP A 133 12.07 -6.31 14.94
N THR A 134 10.87 -6.82 15.17
CA THR A 134 10.18 -6.69 16.46
C THR A 134 9.05 -7.72 16.59
N LEU A 135 8.30 -7.66 17.69
CA LEU A 135 7.14 -8.50 17.92
C LEU A 135 6.04 -8.21 16.88
N GLN A 136 5.68 -9.20 16.08
CA GLN A 136 4.55 -9.16 15.14
C GLN A 136 3.47 -10.14 15.59
N ARG A 137 2.55 -9.66 16.44
CA ARG A 137 1.38 -10.42 16.93
C ARG A 137 0.09 -9.68 16.58
N PRO A 138 -0.25 -9.59 15.28
CA PRO A 138 -1.43 -8.86 14.83
C PRO A 138 -2.71 -9.51 15.36
N ASN A 139 -3.77 -8.71 15.48
CA ASN A 139 -5.07 -9.11 16.00
C ASN A 139 -6.18 -9.12 14.92
N THR A 140 -5.80 -9.05 13.65
CA THR A 140 -6.71 -9.12 12.49
C THR A 140 -6.26 -10.22 11.54
N MET A 141 -7.19 -10.83 10.79
CA MET A 141 -6.88 -11.80 9.75
C MET A 141 -5.96 -11.17 8.69
N TYR A 142 -6.23 -9.94 8.26
CA TYR A 142 -5.36 -9.23 7.33
C TYR A 142 -3.92 -9.16 7.85
N GLY A 143 -3.72 -8.74 9.09
CA GLY A 143 -2.40 -8.70 9.71
C GLY A 143 -1.71 -10.06 9.77
N VAL A 144 -2.44 -11.12 10.16
CA VAL A 144 -1.92 -12.50 10.18
C VAL A 144 -1.44 -12.93 8.79
N THR A 145 -2.22 -12.64 7.74
CA THR A 145 -1.83 -12.97 6.37
C THR A 145 -0.61 -12.18 5.89
N LYS A 146 -0.44 -10.93 6.35
CA LYS A 146 0.74 -10.11 6.03
C LYS A 146 2.00 -10.64 6.68
N VAL A 147 1.98 -10.99 7.97
CA VAL A 147 3.12 -11.65 8.64
C VAL A 147 3.47 -12.97 7.93
N SER A 148 2.46 -13.77 7.57
CA SER A 148 2.67 -15.02 6.84
C SER A 148 3.30 -14.77 5.46
N GLY A 149 2.89 -13.72 4.76
CA GLY A 149 3.47 -13.31 3.48
C GLY A 149 4.92 -12.85 3.59
N GLU A 150 5.25 -12.05 4.61
CA GLU A 150 6.64 -11.62 4.89
C GLU A 150 7.55 -12.84 5.08
N LEU A 151 7.14 -13.79 5.94
CA LEU A 151 7.92 -14.99 6.23
C LEU A 151 8.02 -15.95 5.03
N LEU A 152 6.97 -16.02 4.20
CA LEU A 152 7.03 -16.78 2.94
C LEU A 152 8.04 -16.14 1.98
N CYS A 153 8.05 -14.81 1.84
CA CYS A 153 9.02 -14.13 1.00
C CYS A 153 10.47 -14.39 1.45
N ASP A 154 10.73 -14.36 2.76
CA ASP A 154 12.05 -14.69 3.31
C ASP A 154 12.43 -16.14 3.02
N TYR A 155 11.52 -17.07 3.29
CA TYR A 155 11.74 -18.50 3.03
C TYR A 155 12.05 -18.78 1.55
N TYR A 156 11.34 -18.14 0.62
CA TYR A 156 11.58 -18.36 -0.81
C TYR A 156 12.91 -17.78 -1.29
N TYR A 157 13.35 -16.67 -0.71
CA TYR A 157 14.69 -16.16 -0.96
C TYR A 157 15.75 -17.10 -0.39
N GLU A 158 15.68 -17.44 0.89
CA GLU A 158 16.68 -18.27 1.57
C GLU A 158 16.77 -19.67 0.97
N LYS A 159 15.63 -20.27 0.64
CA LYS A 159 15.57 -21.67 0.20
C LYS A 159 15.81 -21.83 -1.29
N PHE A 160 15.31 -20.92 -2.11
CA PHE A 160 15.26 -21.07 -3.56
C PHE A 160 15.96 -19.94 -4.33
N GLY A 161 16.40 -18.88 -3.65
CA GLY A 161 17.05 -17.74 -4.29
C GLY A 161 16.09 -16.83 -5.07
N VAL A 162 14.77 -16.92 -4.85
CA VAL A 162 13.81 -16.00 -5.48
C VAL A 162 14.05 -14.59 -4.94
N ASP A 163 14.30 -13.62 -5.82
CA ASP A 163 14.51 -12.22 -5.41
C ASP A 163 13.17 -11.60 -4.94
N THR A 164 12.85 -11.81 -3.66
CA THR A 164 11.68 -11.28 -3.00
C THR A 164 11.98 -9.94 -2.37
N ARG A 165 11.07 -8.99 -2.55
CA ARG A 165 11.16 -7.63 -2.02
C ARG A 165 9.81 -7.13 -1.53
N GLY A 166 9.82 -6.17 -0.60
CA GLY A 166 8.58 -5.65 -0.06
C GLY A 166 8.79 -4.56 0.98
N VAL A 167 7.73 -3.77 1.21
CA VAL A 167 7.69 -2.72 2.24
C VAL A 167 6.45 -2.91 3.10
N ARG A 168 6.52 -2.52 4.38
CA ARG A 168 5.35 -2.38 5.25
C ARG A 168 4.79 -0.99 5.07
N PHE A 169 3.71 -0.85 4.30
CA PHE A 169 3.08 0.45 4.13
C PHE A 169 2.35 0.91 5.40
N PRO A 170 2.49 2.20 5.75
CA PRO A 170 1.64 2.86 6.71
C PRO A 170 0.27 3.17 6.07
N GLY A 171 -0.55 4.02 6.70
CA GLY A 171 -1.76 4.49 6.06
C GLY A 171 -1.45 5.29 4.79
N LEU A 172 -2.06 4.92 3.65
CA LEU A 172 -1.82 5.58 2.38
C LEU A 172 -2.92 6.59 2.06
N ILE A 173 -2.49 7.81 1.73
CA ILE A 173 -3.37 8.93 1.36
C ILE A 173 -3.25 9.14 -0.14
N SER A 174 -4.37 9.13 -0.86
CA SER A 174 -4.42 9.41 -2.29
C SER A 174 -5.69 10.15 -2.68
N TYR A 175 -5.69 10.75 -3.88
CA TYR A 175 -6.82 11.51 -4.40
C TYR A 175 -7.47 10.87 -5.63
N GLU A 176 -6.78 9.99 -6.37
CA GLU A 176 -7.28 9.41 -7.62
C GLU A 176 -8.43 8.43 -7.37
N THR A 177 -8.29 7.57 -6.37
CA THR A 177 -9.30 6.59 -5.97
C THR A 177 -9.81 6.91 -4.56
N LEU A 178 -11.12 6.75 -4.34
CA LEU A 178 -11.64 6.77 -2.98
C LEU A 178 -11.21 5.48 -2.29
N PRO A 179 -10.80 5.54 -1.02
CA PRO A 179 -10.35 4.36 -0.33
C PRO A 179 -11.54 3.42 -0.01
N GLY A 180 -11.25 2.13 0.06
CA GLY A 180 -12.23 1.04 0.03
C GLY A 180 -12.77 0.58 1.39
N GLY A 181 -12.63 1.38 2.46
CA GLY A 181 -13.15 1.05 3.79
C GLY A 181 -12.09 0.63 4.82
N GLY A 182 -10.86 1.13 4.70
CA GLY A 182 -9.80 0.96 5.69
C GLY A 182 -9.95 1.87 6.91
N THR A 183 -9.18 1.58 7.97
CA THR A 183 -9.14 2.37 9.21
C THR A 183 -8.49 3.75 9.02
N THR A 184 -7.60 3.89 8.04
CA THR A 184 -6.84 5.13 7.74
C THR A 184 -7.59 6.09 6.81
N ASP A 185 -8.75 5.68 6.28
CA ASP A 185 -9.48 6.39 5.22
C ASP A 185 -9.97 7.79 5.65
N TYR A 186 -10.03 8.05 6.97
CA TYR A 186 -10.37 9.36 7.50
C TYR A 186 -9.44 10.46 6.94
N ALA A 187 -8.16 10.12 6.74
CA ALA A 187 -7.13 11.02 6.22
C ALA A 187 -7.30 11.32 4.72
N VAL A 188 -8.20 10.63 4.02
CA VAL A 188 -8.64 11.00 2.65
C VAL A 188 -9.98 11.71 2.71
N HIS A 189 -10.96 11.14 3.42
CA HIS A 189 -12.33 11.68 3.49
C HIS A 189 -12.37 13.13 4.00
N ILE A 190 -11.51 13.47 4.96
CA ILE A 190 -11.43 14.81 5.53
C ILE A 190 -11.17 15.89 4.46
N TYR A 191 -10.33 15.62 3.45
CA TYR A 191 -10.06 16.58 2.37
C TYR A 191 -11.23 16.76 1.42
N TYR A 192 -11.94 15.68 1.10
CA TYR A 192 -13.15 15.75 0.26
C TYR A 192 -14.23 16.56 0.96
N GLU A 193 -14.48 16.30 2.23
CA GLU A 193 -15.51 16.99 3.01
C GLU A 193 -15.13 18.45 3.30
N ALA A 194 -13.85 18.73 3.58
CA ALA A 194 -13.36 20.10 3.73
C ALA A 194 -13.65 20.97 2.49
N LEU A 195 -13.53 20.41 1.29
CA LEU A 195 -13.83 21.13 0.04
C LEU A 195 -15.33 21.19 -0.29
N LYS A 196 -16.08 20.13 -0.03
CA LYS A 196 -17.50 20.03 -0.42
C LYS A 196 -18.44 20.74 0.54
N THR A 197 -18.23 20.54 1.84
CA THR A 197 -19.19 20.92 2.90
C THR A 197 -18.54 21.86 3.92
N GLY A 198 -17.21 21.90 3.99
CA GLY A 198 -16.48 22.64 5.01
C GLY A 198 -16.60 22.01 6.41
N LYS A 199 -17.12 20.78 6.52
CA LYS A 199 -17.31 20.07 7.78
C LYS A 199 -17.00 18.59 7.66
N TYR A 200 -16.35 18.00 8.65
CA TYR A 200 -16.09 16.55 8.67
C TYR A 200 -16.41 15.94 10.04
N THR A 201 -16.99 14.73 10.05
CA THR A 201 -17.15 13.94 11.28
C THR A 201 -16.16 12.78 11.25
N CYS A 202 -15.14 12.86 12.10
CA CYS A 202 -14.10 11.84 12.20
C CYS A 202 -14.57 10.68 13.10
N TYR A 203 -14.26 9.46 12.66
CA TYR A 203 -14.60 8.23 13.40
C TYR A 203 -13.47 7.74 14.32
N LEU A 204 -12.37 8.48 14.44
CA LEU A 204 -11.29 8.23 15.39
C LEU A 204 -11.25 9.33 16.46
N LYS A 205 -10.64 9.07 17.60
CA LYS A 205 -10.39 10.10 18.63
C LYS A 205 -9.43 11.15 18.10
N GLU A 206 -9.64 12.39 18.52
CA GLU A 206 -8.88 13.58 18.14
C GLU A 206 -7.34 13.38 18.19
N ASP A 207 -6.83 12.73 19.24
CA ASP A 207 -5.41 12.52 19.49
C ASP A 207 -4.89 11.12 19.06
N THR A 208 -5.60 10.41 18.19
CA THR A 208 -5.15 9.09 17.69
C THR A 208 -4.03 9.27 16.66
N TYR A 209 -2.78 9.06 17.07
CA TYR A 209 -1.64 9.08 16.15
C TYR A 209 -1.61 7.84 15.27
N MET A 210 -1.18 8.04 14.03
CA MET A 210 -0.96 6.94 13.10
C MET A 210 0.09 7.34 12.08
N ASP A 211 0.94 6.37 11.75
CA ASP A 211 1.91 6.51 10.69
C ASP A 211 1.19 6.55 9.32
N MET A 212 1.60 7.48 8.46
CA MET A 212 0.95 7.81 7.20
C MET A 212 1.98 8.15 6.11
N MET A 213 1.58 7.97 4.86
CA MET A 213 2.38 8.29 3.69
C MET A 213 1.51 8.73 2.51
N TYR A 214 2.03 9.68 1.73
CA TYR A 214 1.35 10.12 0.52
C TYR A 214 1.61 9.17 -0.65
N MET A 215 0.62 8.94 -1.51
CA MET A 215 0.73 7.98 -2.61
C MET A 215 1.96 8.17 -3.52
N PRO A 216 2.36 9.39 -3.94
CA PRO A 216 3.58 9.58 -4.73
C PRO A 216 4.84 8.99 -4.07
N ASP A 217 4.98 9.14 -2.76
CA ASP A 217 6.08 8.56 -1.98
C ASP A 217 5.97 7.03 -1.92
N ALA A 218 4.74 6.49 -1.78
CA ALA A 218 4.51 5.05 -1.80
C ALA A 218 4.85 4.40 -3.15
N LEU A 219 4.46 5.02 -4.28
CA LEU A 219 4.82 4.55 -5.62
C LEU A 219 6.35 4.59 -5.81
N GLN A 220 6.98 5.67 -5.37
CA GLN A 220 8.43 5.80 -5.40
C GLN A 220 9.12 4.72 -4.56
N ALA A 221 8.60 4.37 -3.38
CA ALA A 221 9.14 3.30 -2.55
C ALA A 221 9.14 1.94 -3.27
N ILE A 222 8.02 1.60 -3.95
CA ILE A 222 7.91 0.35 -4.73
C ILE A 222 8.96 0.33 -5.84
N ILE A 223 9.02 1.39 -6.64
CA ILE A 223 9.91 1.49 -7.79
C ILE A 223 11.37 1.44 -7.33
N GLN A 224 11.75 2.25 -6.34
CA GLN A 224 13.11 2.30 -5.82
C GLN A 224 13.57 0.96 -5.25
N LEU A 225 12.75 0.32 -4.40
CA LEU A 225 13.12 -0.96 -3.82
C LEU A 225 13.20 -2.05 -4.89
N ALA A 226 12.30 -2.05 -5.88
CA ALA A 226 12.34 -3.03 -6.97
C ALA A 226 13.55 -2.83 -7.91
N GLU A 227 14.13 -1.62 -7.97
CA GLU A 227 15.38 -1.34 -8.70
C GLU A 227 16.65 -1.45 -7.85
N ALA A 228 16.53 -1.55 -6.52
CA ALA A 228 17.66 -1.54 -5.62
C ALA A 228 18.69 -2.63 -5.96
N ASP A 229 19.96 -2.31 -5.74
CA ASP A 229 21.05 -3.28 -5.89
C ASP A 229 20.85 -4.42 -4.87
N PRO A 230 20.60 -5.66 -5.34
CA PRO A 230 20.30 -6.78 -4.44
C PRO A 230 21.45 -7.10 -3.48
N SER A 231 22.69 -6.66 -3.75
CA SER A 231 23.83 -6.87 -2.86
C SER A 231 23.81 -5.96 -1.62
N LYS A 232 23.00 -4.90 -1.62
CA LYS A 232 22.83 -3.98 -0.49
C LYS A 232 21.67 -4.34 0.44
N LEU A 233 20.80 -5.24 -0.01
CA LEU A 233 19.60 -5.64 0.71
C LEU A 233 19.95 -6.75 1.70
N VAL A 234 20.00 -6.40 2.98
CA VAL A 234 20.15 -7.31 4.12
C VAL A 234 18.80 -7.93 4.45
N HIS A 235 17.75 -7.12 4.65
CA HIS A 235 16.41 -7.63 5.00
C HIS A 235 15.62 -8.11 3.78
N ARG A 236 15.90 -7.55 2.60
CA ARG A 236 15.27 -7.83 1.30
C ARG A 236 13.78 -7.52 1.18
N ASN A 237 12.97 -7.96 2.14
CA ASN A 237 11.52 -7.81 2.18
C ASN A 237 11.06 -7.12 3.48
N ALA A 238 9.79 -6.74 3.53
CA ALA A 238 9.14 -6.20 4.71
C ALA A 238 9.79 -4.94 5.32
N PHE A 239 10.42 -4.09 4.52
CA PHE A 239 11.03 -2.85 5.02
C PHE A 239 9.98 -1.91 5.62
N ASN A 240 10.17 -1.47 6.84
CA ASN A 240 9.42 -0.32 7.36
C ASN A 240 9.71 0.90 6.48
N VAL A 241 8.66 1.57 6.02
CA VAL A 241 8.76 2.86 5.32
C VAL A 241 7.74 3.81 5.93
N THR A 242 8.18 5.01 6.27
CA THR A 242 7.31 6.07 6.82
C THR A 242 7.59 7.41 6.13
N ALA A 243 6.64 8.32 6.22
CA ALA A 243 6.80 9.72 5.83
C ALA A 243 6.43 10.69 6.96
N MET A 244 5.30 10.44 7.63
CA MET A 244 4.76 11.33 8.65
C MET A 244 3.86 10.56 9.62
N SER A 245 3.82 10.99 10.87
CA SER A 245 2.85 10.53 11.86
C SER A 245 2.08 11.74 12.38
N PHE A 246 0.75 11.64 12.37
CA PHE A 246 -0.12 12.72 12.81
C PHE A 246 -1.45 12.17 13.34
N SER A 247 -2.13 13.01 14.10
CA SER A 247 -3.47 12.78 14.64
C SER A 247 -4.57 13.48 13.82
N PRO A 248 -5.86 13.08 13.95
CA PRO A 248 -6.98 13.80 13.38
C PRO A 248 -7.02 15.29 13.69
N LYS A 249 -6.51 15.70 14.85
CA LYS A 249 -6.36 17.10 15.22
C LYS A 249 -5.38 17.85 14.32
N GLU A 250 -4.19 17.30 14.12
CA GLU A 250 -3.10 17.96 13.39
C GLU A 250 -3.41 18.11 11.91
N ILE A 251 -4.03 17.09 11.29
CA ILE A 251 -4.51 17.20 9.90
C ILE A 251 -5.61 18.26 9.76
N ASN A 252 -6.49 18.40 10.75
CA ASN A 252 -7.49 19.47 10.77
C ASN A 252 -6.82 20.86 10.90
N GLU A 253 -5.84 21.00 11.78
CA GLU A 253 -5.07 22.24 11.93
C GLU A 253 -4.35 22.62 10.63
N GLU A 254 -3.75 21.65 9.92
CA GLU A 254 -3.10 21.89 8.63
C GLU A 254 -4.12 22.30 7.54
N ILE A 255 -5.25 21.60 7.43
CA ILE A 255 -6.32 21.96 6.48
C ILE A 255 -6.83 23.38 6.74
N ARG A 256 -6.99 23.79 8.01
CA ARG A 256 -7.46 25.12 8.38
C ARG A 256 -6.51 26.25 8.00
N LYS A 257 -5.22 25.98 7.76
CA LYS A 257 -4.31 26.97 7.15
C LYS A 257 -4.72 27.34 5.72
N HIS A 258 -5.44 26.46 5.03
CA HIS A 258 -5.93 26.68 3.66
C HIS A 258 -7.44 26.95 3.60
N ILE A 259 -8.21 26.45 4.57
CA ILE A 259 -9.68 26.58 4.66
C ILE A 259 -10.04 26.97 6.11
N PRO A 260 -9.89 28.25 6.52
CA PRO A 260 -10.02 28.67 7.93
C PRO A 260 -11.36 28.35 8.60
N GLN A 261 -12.43 28.29 7.80
CA GLN A 261 -13.79 27.98 8.21
C GLN A 261 -14.08 26.47 8.35
N PHE A 262 -13.14 25.60 8.00
CA PHE A 262 -13.30 24.16 8.13
C PHE A 262 -13.47 23.76 9.61
N THR A 263 -14.43 22.88 9.88
CA THR A 263 -14.69 22.36 11.24
C THR A 263 -14.72 20.84 11.26
N ILE A 264 -14.25 20.26 12.36
CA ILE A 264 -14.26 18.81 12.60
C ILE A 264 -15.09 18.50 13.85
N ASP A 265 -15.91 17.45 13.76
CA ASP A 265 -16.60 16.80 14.88
C ASP A 265 -16.05 15.37 15.04
N TYR A 266 -16.23 14.75 16.21
CA TYR A 266 -15.75 13.40 16.50
C TYR A 266 -16.90 12.48 16.91
N GLN A 267 -17.13 11.42 16.12
CA GLN A 267 -18.07 10.35 16.42
C GLN A 267 -17.33 9.01 16.34
N VAL A 268 -16.66 8.66 17.43
CA VAL A 268 -15.72 7.52 17.48
C VAL A 268 -16.45 6.20 17.16
N ASP A 269 -15.97 5.50 16.13
CA ASP A 269 -16.36 4.12 15.84
C ASP A 269 -15.48 3.18 16.71
N PRO A 270 -16.08 2.37 17.61
CA PRO A 270 -15.31 1.54 18.52
C PRO A 270 -14.51 0.43 17.83
N ILE A 271 -14.97 -0.07 16.67
CA ILE A 271 -14.28 -1.12 15.93
C ILE A 271 -13.03 -0.52 15.27
N ARG A 272 -13.19 0.58 14.54
CA ARG A 272 -12.07 1.26 13.87
C ARG A 272 -11.07 1.83 14.86
N GLN A 273 -11.53 2.40 15.97
CA GLN A 273 -10.65 2.89 17.02
C GLN A 273 -9.82 1.78 17.64
N LYS A 274 -10.41 0.62 17.93
CA LYS A 274 -9.67 -0.53 18.50
C LYS A 274 -8.60 -1.05 17.54
N ILE A 275 -8.88 -1.02 16.24
CA ILE A 275 -7.89 -1.37 15.20
C ILE A 275 -6.74 -0.34 15.21
N ALA A 276 -7.05 0.95 15.13
CA ALA A 276 -6.03 2.01 15.17
C ALA A 276 -5.18 1.96 16.45
N ASP A 277 -5.80 1.78 17.61
CA ASP A 277 -5.13 1.69 18.92
C ASP A 277 -4.18 0.47 19.00
N SER A 278 -4.33 -0.53 18.13
CA SER A 278 -3.48 -1.71 18.09
C SER A 278 -2.24 -1.58 17.18
N TRP A 279 -2.17 -0.53 16.37
CA TRP A 279 -1.07 -0.28 15.46
C TRP A 279 -0.02 0.67 16.06
N PRO A 280 1.20 0.71 15.48
CA PRO A 280 2.19 1.72 15.78
C PRO A 280 1.72 3.16 15.59
N ASN A 281 2.24 4.04 16.43
CA ASN A 281 2.15 5.49 16.23
C ASN A 281 3.15 5.95 15.15
N SER A 282 4.37 5.42 15.16
CA SER A 282 5.42 5.73 14.17
C SER A 282 6.35 4.55 13.95
N LEU A 283 6.89 4.44 12.74
CA LEU A 283 7.87 3.41 12.38
C LEU A 283 9.30 3.96 12.38
N ASP A 284 10.27 3.10 12.67
CA ASP A 284 11.68 3.31 12.31
C ASP A 284 11.93 2.74 10.91
N ASP A 285 12.28 3.60 9.95
CA ASP A 285 12.59 3.26 8.55
C ASP A 285 14.10 3.30 8.23
N GLN A 286 14.98 3.29 9.25
CA GLN A 286 16.43 3.39 9.05
C GLN A 286 17.00 2.28 8.15
N ALA A 287 16.46 1.06 8.22
CA ALA A 287 16.85 -0.04 7.33
C ALA A 287 16.60 0.32 5.86
N ALA A 288 15.43 0.87 5.55
CA ALA A 288 15.07 1.29 4.20
C ALA A 288 15.97 2.42 3.68
N ARG A 289 16.27 3.40 4.54
CA ARG A 289 17.17 4.52 4.21
C ARG A 289 18.59 4.04 3.91
N THR A 290 19.07 3.09 4.71
CA THR A 290 20.46 2.62 4.65
C THR A 290 20.68 1.67 3.48
N GLU A 291 19.78 0.71 3.27
CA GLU A 291 19.99 -0.39 2.33
C GLU A 291 19.65 -0.01 0.88
N TRP A 292 18.66 0.85 0.67
CA TRP A 292 18.21 1.21 -0.67
C TRP A 292 17.92 2.70 -0.88
N GLY A 293 18.28 3.55 0.10
CA GLY A 293 18.24 5.00 -0.07
C GLY A 293 16.85 5.60 0.02
N TRP A 294 15.91 4.94 0.70
CA TRP A 294 14.57 5.46 0.95
C TRP A 294 14.61 6.89 1.48
N LYS A 295 13.78 7.77 0.91
CA LYS A 295 13.61 9.13 1.41
C LYS A 295 12.24 9.68 0.96
N PRO A 296 11.28 9.86 1.88
CA PRO A 296 10.00 10.49 1.56
C PRO A 296 10.22 11.96 1.20
N LYS A 297 9.36 12.48 0.33
CA LYS A 297 9.39 13.88 -0.14
C LYS A 297 8.27 14.73 0.46
N TYR A 298 7.18 14.10 0.90
CA TYR A 298 5.99 14.80 1.39
C TYR A 298 5.88 14.70 2.90
N ASP A 299 5.85 15.85 3.56
CA ASP A 299 5.33 15.99 4.91
C ASP A 299 3.83 16.34 4.88
N LEU A 300 3.23 16.52 6.07
CA LEU A 300 1.80 16.83 6.21
C LEU A 300 1.40 18.13 5.49
N ALA A 301 2.26 19.14 5.50
CA ALA A 301 1.98 20.44 4.88
C ALA A 301 2.03 20.35 3.35
N ALA A 302 3.10 19.79 2.79
CA ALA A 302 3.26 19.60 1.35
C ALA A 302 2.17 18.68 0.79
N MET A 303 1.84 17.60 1.50
CA MET A 303 0.75 16.69 1.13
C MET A 303 -0.60 17.41 1.18
N THR A 304 -0.90 18.18 2.24
CA THR A 304 -2.16 18.92 2.37
C THR A 304 -2.35 19.89 1.21
N GLN A 305 -1.30 20.64 0.87
CA GLN A 305 -1.33 21.57 -0.26
C GLN A 305 -1.62 20.85 -1.58
N ASP A 306 -0.92 19.74 -1.87
CA ASP A 306 -1.14 18.99 -3.12
C ASP A 306 -2.51 18.33 -3.15
N MET A 307 -2.93 17.65 -2.07
CA MET A 307 -4.26 17.03 -1.94
C MET A 307 -5.39 18.02 -2.22
N LEU A 308 -5.37 19.20 -1.58
CA LEU A 308 -6.37 20.23 -1.82
C LEU A 308 -6.34 20.73 -3.27
N GLY A 309 -5.16 20.94 -3.85
CA GLY A 309 -4.99 21.37 -5.24
C GLY A 309 -5.55 20.35 -6.24
N LYS A 310 -5.19 19.07 -6.08
CA LYS A 310 -5.65 17.97 -6.92
C LYS A 310 -7.15 17.75 -6.80
N LEU A 311 -7.69 17.79 -5.58
CA LEU A 311 -9.12 17.59 -5.34
C LEU A 311 -9.96 18.76 -5.82
N ARG A 312 -9.50 20.01 -5.72
CA ARG A 312 -10.18 21.16 -6.34
C ARG A 312 -10.35 20.95 -7.84
N ASN A 313 -9.29 20.55 -8.54
CA ASN A 313 -9.35 20.25 -9.96
C ASN A 313 -10.28 19.06 -10.25
N LYS A 314 -10.17 17.97 -9.50
CA LYS A 314 -10.98 16.77 -9.69
C LYS A 314 -12.48 17.01 -9.45
N LEU A 315 -12.81 17.82 -8.45
CA LEU A 315 -14.19 18.13 -8.05
C LEU A 315 -14.76 19.38 -8.76
N ASN A 316 -13.96 20.05 -9.59
CA ASN A 316 -14.29 21.34 -10.22
C ASN A 316 -14.70 22.42 -9.18
N ILE A 317 -14.03 22.46 -8.04
CA ILE A 317 -14.25 23.43 -6.96
C ILE A 317 -13.19 24.52 -7.08
N LYS A 318 -13.62 25.78 -7.11
CA LYS A 318 -12.73 26.96 -7.21
C LYS A 318 -11.97 27.23 -5.91
#